data_AF-A0A1H3C602-F1
#
_entry.id   AF-A0A1H3C602-F1
#
_cell.length_a   1.000
_cell.length_b   1.000
_cell.length_c   1.000
_cell.angle_alpha   90.00
_cell.angle_beta   90.00
_cell.angle_gamma   90.00
#
_symmetry.space_group_name_H-M   'P 1'
#
loop_
_entity.id
_entity.type
_entity.pdbx_description
1 polymer ?
#
loop_
_entity_poly.entity_id
_entity_poly.type
_entity_poly.pdbx_seq_one_letter_code
_entity_poly.pdbx_strand_id
1 'polypeptide(L)' 'MKTTKKIAPSPEGQKQLETLRQAVAKALDKKRRLGQYAVIWQDGKPVMTGADAPRTH' A
#
# COMPACT_ATOMS: atom_id res chain seq x y z
N MET A 1 23.99 10.92 13.08
CA MET A 1 22.81 10.54 12.28
C MET A 1 23.29 9.83 11.03
N LYS A 2 22.94 8.56 10.81
CA LYS A 2 23.37 7.82 9.61
C LYS A 2 22.40 8.15 8.48
N THR A 3 22.80 9.04 7.57
CA THR A 3 22.10 9.28 6.30
C THR A 3 22.17 8.01 5.46
N THR A 4 21.09 7.24 5.41
CA THR A 4 20.95 6.13 4.49
C THR A 4 20.82 6.68 3.08
N LYS A 5 21.93 6.63 2.33
CA LYS A 5 21.93 6.81 0.88
C LYS A 5 20.88 5.84 0.33
N LYS A 6 19.80 6.33 -0.30
CA LYS A 6 18.82 5.48 -1.00
C LYS A 6 19.55 4.80 -2.15
N ILE A 7 20.10 3.62 -1.89
CA ILE A 7 20.63 2.74 -2.93
C ILE A 7 19.39 2.21 -3.64
N ALA A 8 19.24 2.57 -4.92
CA ALA A 8 18.19 1.99 -5.74
C ALA A 8 18.33 0.45 -5.66
N PRO A 9 17.24 -0.30 -5.47
CA PRO A 9 17.33 -1.75 -5.39
C PRO A 9 17.99 -2.29 -6.65
N SER A 10 18.67 -3.44 -6.51
CA SER A 10 19.20 -4.18 -7.66
C SER A 10 18.08 -4.46 -8.68
N PRO A 11 18.39 -4.81 -9.94
CA PRO A 11 17.37 -5.14 -10.94
C PRO A 11 16.37 -6.21 -10.45
N GLU A 12 16.86 -7.21 -9.71
CA GLU A 12 16.02 -8.21 -9.06
C GLU A 12 15.13 -7.61 -7.96
N GLY A 13 15.67 -6.73 -7.12
CA GLY A 13 14.91 -6.02 -6.10
C GLY A 13 13.83 -5.10 -6.70
N GLN A 14 14.10 -4.49 -7.86
CA GLN A 14 13.09 -3.72 -8.60
C GLN A 14 11.95 -4.62 -9.08
N LYS A 15 12.28 -5.79 -9.65
CA LYS A 15 11.29 -6.77 -10.09
C LYS A 15 10.44 -7.30 -8.94
N GLN A 16 11.05 -7.57 -7.79
CA GLN A 16 10.33 -7.96 -6.56
C GLN A 16 9.41 -6.85 -6.08
N LEU A 17 9.89 -5.61 -6.02
CA LEU A 17 9.10 -4.45 -5.61
C LEU A 17 7.90 -4.22 -6.54
N GLU A 18 8.10 -4.35 -7.86
CA GLU A 18 7.02 -4.25 -8.84
C GLU A 18 5.97 -5.35 -8.63
N THR A 19 6.42 -6.59 -8.46
CA THR A 19 5.55 -7.75 -8.21
C THR A 19 4.70 -7.53 -6.95
N LEU A 20 5.31 -7.05 -5.87
CA LEU A 20 4.61 -6.73 -4.62
C LEU A 20 3.58 -5.62 -4.82
N ARG A 21 3.95 -4.53 -5.51
CA ARG A 21 3.02 -3.42 -5.82
C ARG A 21 1.83 -3.90 -6.63
N GLN A 22 2.05 -4.72 -7.64
CA GLN A 22 0.97 -5.30 -8.46
C GLN A 22 0.06 -6.22 -7.63
N ALA A 23 0.62 -7.07 -6.78
CA ALA A 23 -0.15 -7.97 -5.93
C ALA A 23 -1.04 -7.19 -4.94
N VAL A 24 -0.49 -6.17 -4.29
CA VAL A 24 -1.24 -5.30 -3.36
C VAL A 24 -2.32 -4.53 -4.11
N ALA A 25 -2.03 -3.96 -5.28
CA ALA A 25 -3.02 -3.24 -6.08
C ALA A 25 -4.20 -4.14 -6.47
N LYS A 26 -3.93 -5.37 -6.92
CA LYS A 26 -4.97 -6.36 -7.24
C LYS A 26 -5.81 -6.73 -6.02
N ALA A 27 -5.19 -6.90 -4.86
CA ALA A 27 -5.89 -7.22 -3.61
C ALA A 27 -6.81 -6.06 -3.16
N LEU A 28 -6.33 -4.82 -3.23
CA LEU A 28 -7.11 -3.63 -2.88
C LEU A 28 -8.26 -3.40 -3.86
N ASP A 29 -8.07 -3.61 -5.16
CA ASP A 29 -9.16 -3.52 -6.14
C ASP A 29 -10.24 -4.57 -5.86
N LYS A 30 -9.85 -5.82 -5.56
CA LYS A 30 -10.80 -6.86 -5.17
C LYS A 30 -11.59 -6.47 -3.93
N LYS A 31 -10.93 -5.93 -2.89
CA LYS A 31 -11.61 -5.46 -1.68
C LYS A 31 -12.63 -4.38 -1.99
N ARG A 32 -12.23 -3.37 -2.77
CA ARG A 32 -13.12 -2.29 -3.23
C ARG A 32 -14.34 -2.82 -3.98
N ARG A 33 -14.15 -3.78 -4.89
CA ARG A 33 -15.25 -4.39 -5.67
C ARG A 33 -16.22 -5.22 -4.83
N LEU A 34 -15.77 -5.71 -3.68
CA LEU A 34 -16.60 -6.43 -2.71
C LEU A 34 -17.26 -5.51 -1.67
N GLY A 35 -17.16 -4.19 -1.83
CA GLY A 35 -17.65 -3.19 -0.85
C GLY A 35 -16.68 -2.94 0.32
N GLN A 36 -15.77 -3.88 0.59
CA GLN A 36 -14.85 -3.80 1.73
C GLN A 36 -13.94 -2.57 1.68
N TYR A 37 -13.57 -2.09 2.87
CA TYR A 37 -12.54 -1.07 3.05
C TYR A 37 -11.18 -1.69 3.39
N ALA A 38 -10.13 -0.89 3.22
CA ALA A 38 -8.77 -1.21 3.63
C ALA A 38 -8.25 -0.13 4.58
N VAL A 39 -7.38 -0.52 5.51
CA VAL A 39 -6.65 0.39 6.39
C VAL A 39 -5.19 0.38 5.96
N ILE A 40 -4.66 1.53 5.60
CA ILE A 40 -3.30 1.69 5.06
C ILE A 40 -2.57 2.70 5.93
N TRP A 41 -1.34 2.39 6.35
CA TRP A 41 -0.50 3.36 7.03
C TRP A 41 0.07 4.35 6.02
N GLN A 42 -0.26 5.62 6.18
CA GLN A 42 0.26 6.72 5.36
C GLN A 42 0.62 7.88 6.28
N ASP A 43 1.82 8.46 6.09
CA ASP A 43 2.29 9.61 6.87
C ASP A 43 2.22 9.41 8.40
N GLY A 44 2.53 8.19 8.86
CA GLY A 44 2.53 7.83 10.29
C GLY A 44 1.15 7.60 10.91
N LYS A 45 0.06 7.66 10.14
CA LYS A 45 -1.30 7.46 10.63
C LYS A 45 -2.08 6.43 9.80
N PRO A 46 -3.01 5.68 10.41
CA PRO A 46 -3.88 4.77 9.66
C PRO A 46 -4.88 5.60 8.84
N VAL A 47 -4.96 5.32 7.54
CA VAL A 47 -5.91 5.90 6.60
C VAL A 47 -6.85 4.80 6.12
N MET A 48 -8.14 5.01 6.28
CA MET A 48 -9.17 4.07 5.84
C MET A 48 -9.65 4.47 4.44
N THR A 49 -9.65 3.52 3.51
CA THR A 49 -10.04 3.76 2.10
C THR A 49 -11.01 2.68 1.65
N GLY A 50 -12.16 3.08 1.11
CA GLY A 50 -13.20 2.17 0.62
C GLY A 50 -14.60 2.74 0.86
N ALA A 51 -15.60 2.23 0.13
CA ALA A 51 -16.98 2.70 0.24
C ALA A 51 -17.58 2.43 1.63
N ASP A 52 -17.26 1.27 2.22
CA ASP A 52 -17.72 0.87 3.55
C ASP A 52 -16.78 1.32 4.67
N ALA A 53 -15.87 2.27 4.41
CA ALA A 53 -15.01 2.82 5.47
C ALA A 53 -15.87 3.58 6.49
N PRO A 54 -15.66 3.37 7.80
CA PRO A 54 -16.44 4.07 8.82
C PRO A 54 -16.21 5.58 8.70
N ARG A 55 -17.30 6.33 8.63
CA ARG A 55 -17.26 7.79 8.70
C ARG A 55 -17.00 8.15 10.17
N THR A 56 -15.78 8.59 10.48
CA THR A 56 -15.50 9.21 11.79
C THR A 56 -16.31 10.49 11.90
N HIS A 57 -17.25 10.49 12.83
CA HIS A 57 -18.11 11.61 13.21
C HIS A 57 -17.41 12.56 14.17
#